data_AF-A0A928IQU3-F1
#
_entry.id   AF-A0A928IQU3-F1
#
_cell.length_a   1.000
_cell.length_b   1.000
_cell.length_c   1.000
_cell.angle_alpha   90.00
_cell.angle_beta   90.00
_cell.angle_gamma   90.00
#
_symmetry.space_group_name_H-M   'P 1'
#
loop_
_entity.id
_entity.type
_entity.pdbx_description
1 polymer ?
#
loop_
_entity_poly.entity_id
_entity_poly.type
_entity_poly.pdbx_seq_one_letter_code
_entity_poly.pdbx_strand_id
1 'polypeptide(L)' 'MGRSGRYSYDTSGMYNRNNNYLNVEIERYIEQYWGTSIGTSVRNMYENGTDYEKICDMIGWDYDDFCND' A
#
# COMPACT_ATOMS: atom_id res chain seq x y z
N MET A 1 -27.69 18.20 1.38
CA MET A 1 -26.21 18.08 1.27
C MET A 1 -25.90 16.67 0.84
N GLY A 2 -25.87 16.45 -0.47
CA GLY A 2 -25.65 15.13 -1.04
C GLY A 2 -24.18 14.91 -1.38
N ARG A 3 -23.80 13.63 -1.39
CA ARG A 3 -22.59 13.03 -2.00
C ARG A 3 -21.39 12.85 -1.07
N SER A 4 -21.50 11.84 -0.21
CA SER A 4 -20.37 10.94 0.06
C SER A 4 -20.59 9.67 -0.76
N GLY A 5 -20.34 9.80 -2.07
CA GLY A 5 -20.14 8.64 -2.93
C GLY A 5 -18.91 7.90 -2.44
N ARG A 6 -19.07 6.62 -2.12
CA ARG A 6 -17.96 5.70 -1.88
C ARG A 6 -17.10 5.74 -3.14
N TYR A 7 -15.88 6.27 -3.01
CA TYR A 7 -14.91 6.26 -4.10
C TYR A 7 -14.52 4.81 -4.32
N SER A 8 -15.00 4.25 -5.44
CA SER A 8 -14.53 2.99 -5.98
C SER A 8 -13.07 3.22 -6.36
N TYR A 9 -12.13 2.63 -5.63
CA TYR A 9 -10.73 2.65 -6.02
C TYR A 9 -10.62 1.83 -7.30
N ASP A 10 -10.52 2.52 -8.43
CA ASP A 10 -10.05 1.92 -9.67
C ASP A 10 -8.55 1.67 -9.48
N THR A 11 -8.21 0.49 -9.02
CA THR A 11 -6.83 -0.05 -8.87
C THR A 11 -6.21 -0.40 -10.22
N SER A 12 -6.71 0.17 -11.33
CA SER A 12 -6.26 -0.08 -12.71
C SER A 12 -4.97 0.71 -13.03
N GLY A 13 -3.97 0.48 -12.20
CA GLY A 13 -2.63 1.07 -12.26
C GLY A 13 -1.70 0.49 -11.19
N MET A 14 -2.11 -0.60 -10.54
CA MET A 14 -1.23 -1.35 -9.65
C MET A 14 -0.13 -1.92 -10.53
N TYR A 15 1.01 -1.21 -10.56
CA TYR A 15 2.30 -1.66 -11.09
C TYR A 15 2.37 -3.16 -10.88
N ASN A 16 2.72 -3.92 -11.92
CA ASN A 16 2.70 -5.37 -11.94
C ASN A 16 3.70 -5.93 -10.93
N ARG A 17 3.35 -5.85 -9.65
CA ARG A 17 4.16 -6.26 -8.53
C ARG A 17 3.75 -7.68 -8.25
N ASN A 18 4.68 -8.59 -8.46
CA ASN A 18 4.44 -10.04 -8.47
C ASN A 18 4.05 -10.62 -7.10
N ASN A 19 3.96 -9.80 -6.04
CA ASN A 19 3.56 -10.22 -4.69
C ASN A 19 2.16 -9.70 -4.35
N ASN A 20 1.14 -10.49 -4.68
CA ASN A 20 -0.26 -10.13 -4.44
C ASN A 20 -0.56 -9.98 -2.94
N TYR A 21 0.02 -10.85 -2.10
CA TYR A 21 -0.16 -10.82 -0.65
C TYR A 21 0.35 -9.52 -0.03
N LEU A 22 1.59 -9.13 -0.37
CA LEU A 22 2.19 -7.90 0.14
C LEU A 22 1.47 -6.65 -0.37
N ASN A 23 0.96 -6.65 -1.60
CA ASN A 23 0.13 -5.55 -2.10
C ASN A 23 -1.10 -5.34 -1.22
N VAL A 24 -1.83 -6.41 -0.91
CA VAL A 24 -3.03 -6.34 -0.07
C VAL A 24 -2.69 -5.80 1.30
N GLU A 25 -1.60 -6.26 1.93
CA GLU A 25 -1.25 -5.76 3.26
C GLU A 25 -0.74 -4.31 3.25
N ILE A 26 0.00 -3.88 2.23
CA ILE A 26 0.35 -2.47 2.07
C ILE A 26 -0.90 -1.60 1.91
N GLU A 27 -1.87 -2.03 1.10
CA GLU A 27 -3.14 -1.32 0.93
C GLU A 27 -3.91 -1.23 2.25
N ARG A 28 -4.00 -2.33 3.01
CA ARG A 28 -4.64 -2.35 4.34
C ARG A 28 -3.92 -1.44 5.33
N TYR A 29 -2.60 -1.38 5.30
CA TYR A 29 -1.83 -0.45 6.13
C TYR A 29 -2.13 1.00 5.75
N ILE A 30 -2.15 1.33 4.47
CA ILE A 30 -2.50 2.67 3.98
C ILE A 30 -3.92 3.06 4.43
N GLU A 31 -4.88 2.14 4.38
CA GLU A 31 -6.25 2.37 4.86
C GLU A 31 -6.31 2.55 6.37
N GLN A 32 -5.62 1.70 7.14
CA GLN A 32 -5.57 1.79 8.60
C GLN A 32 -4.97 3.11 9.06
N TYR A 33 -3.93 3.58 8.36
CA TYR A 33 -3.23 4.83 8.65
C TYR A 33 -3.67 5.98 7.73
N TRP A 34 -4.86 5.87 7.13
CA TRP A 34 -5.37 6.88 6.22
C TRP A 34 -5.49 8.25 6.91
N GLY A 35 -4.96 9.29 6.27
CA GLY A 35 -4.94 10.64 6.83
C GLY A 35 -3.80 10.92 7.82
N THR A 36 -2.94 9.93 8.12
CA THR A 36 -1.69 10.14 8.86
C THR A 36 -0.52 10.39 7.91
N SER A 37 0.56 10.99 8.43
CA SER A 37 1.79 11.22 7.65
C SER A 37 2.42 9.91 7.18
N ILE A 38 2.36 8.84 8.00
CA ILE A 38 2.94 7.54 7.65
C ILE A 38 2.15 6.86 6.53
N GLY A 39 0.81 6.82 6.63
CA GLY A 39 -0.04 6.23 5.58
C GLY A 39 0.07 6.97 4.25
N THR A 40 0.16 8.31 4.29
CA THR A 40 0.39 9.12 3.09
C THR A 40 1.77 8.85 2.47
N SER A 41 2.81 8.68 3.30
CA SER A 41 4.17 8.41 2.83
C SER A 41 4.28 7.02 2.19
N VAL A 42 3.71 6.01 2.83
CA VAL A 42 3.66 4.63 2.32
C VAL A 42 2.86 4.57 1.00
N ARG A 43 1.72 5.27 0.92
CA ARG A 43 0.95 5.37 -0.32
C ARG A 43 1.76 5.99 -1.44
N ASN A 44 2.44 7.11 -1.16
CA ASN A 44 3.31 7.74 -2.16
C ASN A 44 4.42 6.79 -2.61
N MET A 45 5.09 6.08 -1.70
CA MET A 45 6.13 5.11 -2.08
C MET A 45 5.56 3.97 -2.92
N TYR A 46 4.39 3.46 -2.53
CA TYR A 46 3.68 2.39 -3.23
C TYR A 46 3.26 2.82 -4.65
N GLU A 47 2.60 3.96 -4.78
CA GLU A 47 2.15 4.55 -6.06
C GLU A 47 3.31 4.95 -6.98
N ASN A 48 4.46 5.36 -6.43
CA ASN A 48 5.66 5.68 -7.22
C ASN A 48 6.48 4.43 -7.62
N GLY A 49 6.03 3.22 -7.30
CA GLY A 49 6.73 1.98 -7.68
C GLY A 49 8.00 1.71 -6.87
N THR A 50 8.10 2.24 -5.65
CA THR A 50 9.23 1.98 -4.74
C THR A 50 9.31 0.49 -4.40
N ASP A 51 10.53 -0.05 -4.32
CA ASP A 51 10.80 -1.43 -3.95
C ASP A 51 10.06 -1.82 -2.66
N TYR A 52 9.53 -3.04 -2.63
CA TYR A 52 8.83 -3.56 -1.45
C TYR A 52 9.71 -3.60 -0.22
N GLU A 53 10.96 -4.01 -0.35
CA GLU A 53 11.92 -4.03 0.76
C GLU A 53 12.01 -2.67 1.46
N LYS A 54 12.04 -1.58 0.70
CA LYS A 54 12.11 -0.21 1.25
C LYS A 54 10.80 0.23 1.88
N ILE A 55 9.67 -0.20 1.32
CA ILE A 55 8.35 0.07 1.91
C ILE A 55 8.23 -0.67 3.24
N CYS A 56 8.61 -1.95 3.28
CA CYS A 56 8.66 -2.78 4.48
C CYS A 56 9.60 -2.20 5.54
N ASP A 57 10.81 -1.76 5.16
CA ASP A 57 11.76 -1.11 6.08
C ASP A 57 11.18 0.18 6.69
N MET A 58 10.45 0.99 5.91
CA MET A 58 9.81 2.20 6.41
C MET A 58 8.75 1.94 7.49
N ILE A 59 7.98 0.85 7.34
CA ILE A 59 6.90 0.48 8.26
C ILE A 59 7.34 -0.50 9.35
N GLY A 60 8.60 -0.96 9.30
CA GLY A 60 9.18 -1.92 10.23
C GLY A 60 8.68 -3.35 10.04
N TRP A 61 8.32 -3.73 8.80
CA TRP A 61 7.97 -5.11 8.44
C TRP A 61 9.18 -5.84 7.91
N ASP A 62 9.26 -7.14 8.20
CA ASP A 62 10.24 -8.00 7.56
C ASP A 62 9.70 -8.39 6.18
N TYR A 63 10.44 -8.09 5.11
CA TYR A 63 10.04 -8.45 3.76
C TYR A 63 10.07 -9.98 3.55
N ASP A 64 10.94 -10.70 4.29
CA ASP A 64 11.08 -12.16 4.15
C ASP A 64 9.78 -12.91 4.51
N ASP A 65 9.01 -12.39 5.48
CA ASP A 65 7.68 -12.89 5.85
C ASP A 65 6.68 -12.89 4.67
N PHE A 66 6.90 -12.03 3.68
CA PHE A 66 6.03 -11.90 2.50
C PHE A 66 6.63 -12.52 1.24
N CYS A 67 7.94 -12.82 1.22
CA CYS A 67 8.64 -13.35 0.06
C CYS A 67 8.62 -14.89 -0.01
N ASN A 68 8.21 -15.58 1.05
CA ASN A 68 8.36 -17.02 1.23
C ASN A 68 7.03 -17.83 1.14
N ASP A 69 6.17 -17.52 0.17
CA ASP A 69 5.05 -18.41 -0.26
C ASP A 69 5.02 -18.57 -1.78
#